data_AF-A0A6N9L9N0-F1
#
_entry.id   AF-A0A6N9L9N0-F1
#
_cell.length_a   1.000
_cell.length_b   1.000
_cell.length_c   1.000
_cell.angle_alpha   90.00
_cell.angle_beta   90.00
_cell.angle_gamma   90.00
#
_symmetry.space_group_name_H-M   'P 1'
#
loop_
_entity.id
_entity.type
_entity.pdbx_description
1 polymer ?
#
loop_
_entity_poly.entity_id
_entity_poly.type
_entity_poly.pdbx_seq_one_letter_code
_entity_poly.pdbx_strand_id
1 'polypeptide(L)' 'MAIKEWVRHYSYERYQRRFGVRTHYEVRSEALCNENPIQYPIPENKAIQKYKAAHYA' A
#
# COMPACT_ATOMS: atom_id res chain seq x y z
N MET A 1 8.65 18.49 14.70
CA MET A 1 7.39 17.94 15.26
C MET A 1 7.30 16.49 14.83
N ALA A 2 7.19 15.56 15.78
CA ALA A 2 7.36 14.12 15.59
C ALA A 2 6.53 13.52 14.45
N ILE A 3 5.32 14.03 14.19
CA ILE A 3 4.45 13.55 13.09
C ILE A 3 5.11 13.75 11.72
N LYS A 4 5.74 14.91 11.48
CA LYS A 4 6.39 15.20 10.19
C LYS A 4 7.59 14.28 9.96
N GLU A 5 8.35 14.01 11.01
CA GLU A 5 9.48 13.09 10.97
C GLU A 5 9.02 11.66 10.71
N TRP A 6 7.96 11.21 11.39
CA TRP A 6 7.38 9.88 11.16
C TRP A 6 6.85 9.72 9.72
N VAL A 7 6.15 10.71 9.18
CA VAL A 7 5.66 10.67 7.78
C VAL A 7 6.83 10.59 6.81
N ARG A 8 7.90 11.35 7.04
CA ARG A 8 9.12 11.29 6.22
C ARG A 8 9.75 9.90 6.28
N HIS A 9 9.97 9.37 7.48
CA HIS A 9 10.52 8.03 7.68
C HIS A 9 9.67 6.96 6.99
N TYR A 10 8.35 6.98 7.17
CA TYR A 10 7.44 6.03 6.54
C TYR A 10 7.47 6.09 5.01
N SER A 11 7.63 7.28 4.44
CA SER A 11 7.58 7.47 2.99
C SER A 11 8.90 7.14 2.30
N TYR A 12 10.03 7.52 2.91
CA TYR A 12 11.35 7.51 2.27
C TYR A 12 12.35 6.50 2.84
N GLU A 13 12.16 6.03 4.08
CA GLU A 13 13.15 5.18 4.76
C GLU A 13 12.63 3.76 4.99
N ARG A 14 11.31 3.57 4.92
CA ARG A 14 10.67 2.27 5.14
C ARG A 14 10.57 1.45 3.86
N TYR A 15 11.50 0.52 3.69
CA TYR A 15 11.44 -0.48 2.62
C TYR A 15 10.36 -1.53 2.87
N GLN A 16 9.62 -1.88 1.82
CA GLN A 16 8.55 -2.87 1.92
C GLN A 16 8.76 -4.03 0.94
N ARG A 17 8.81 -5.25 1.47
CA ARG A 17 9.01 -6.48 0.65
C ARG A 17 7.93 -6.67 -0.41
N ARG A 18 6.69 -6.26 -0.12
CA ARG A 18 5.56 -6.29 -1.07
C ARG A 18 5.85 -5.51 -2.36
N PHE A 19 6.72 -4.51 -2.30
CA PHE A 19 7.08 -3.66 -3.44
C PHE A 19 8.47 -4.00 -4.01
N GLY A 20 9.00 -5.20 -3.74
CA GLY A 20 10.34 -5.57 -4.19
C GLY A 20 11.46 -4.84 -3.45
N VAL A 21 11.29 -4.58 -2.15
CA VAL A 21 12.25 -3.84 -1.31
C VAL A 21 12.41 -2.39 -1.81
N ARG A 22 11.28 -1.75 -2.11
CA ARG A 22 11.19 -0.32 -2.42
C ARG A 22 10.44 0.44 -1.32
N THR A 23 10.70 1.73 -1.24
CA THR A 23 10.01 2.67 -0.38
C THR A 23 8.66 3.08 -0.98
N HIS A 24 7.76 3.61 -0.15
CA HIS A 24 6.46 4.12 -0.65
C HIS A 24 6.65 5.25 -1.65
N TYR A 25 7.66 6.09 -1.46
CA TYR A 25 7.98 7.19 -2.36
C TYR A 25 8.41 6.69 -3.75
N GLU A 26 9.36 5.75 -3.82
CA GLU A 26 9.84 5.18 -5.09
C GLU A 26 8.69 4.55 -5.89
N VAL A 27 7.85 3.76 -5.21
CA VAL A 27 6.69 3.11 -5.85
C VAL A 27 5.70 4.15 -6.42
N ARG A 28 5.48 5.26 -5.70
CA ARG A 28 4.61 6.34 -6.21
C ARG A 28 5.23 7.05 -7.40
N SER A 29 6.51 7.39 -7.33
CA SER A 29 7.22 8.06 -8.41
C SER A 29 7.22 7.21 -9.69
N GLU A 30 7.50 5.91 -9.57
CA GLU A 30 7.44 4.97 -10.70
C GLU A 30 6.02 4.84 -11.28
N ALA A 31 5.00 4.79 -10.43
CA ALA A 31 3.62 4.72 -10.89
C ALA A 31 3.15 5.99 -11.61
N LEU A 32 3.69 7.16 -11.23
CA LEU A 32 3.41 8.43 -11.90
C LEU A 32 4.16 8.57 -13.24
N CYS A 33 5.34 7.98 -13.37
CA CYS A 33 6.14 8.03 -14.59
C CYS A 33 5.74 6.98 -15.64
N ASN A 34 5.12 5.86 -15.22
CA ASN A 34 4.72 4.78 -16.11
C ASN A 34 3.27 4.92 -16.57
N GLU A 35 3.02 4.72 -17.86
CA GLU A 35 1.67 4.66 -18.43
C GLU A 35 0.86 3.49 -17.83
N ASN A 36 1.53 2.34 -17.61
CA ASN A 36 0.94 1.15 -17.01
C ASN A 36 1.61 0.83 -15.65
N PRO A 37 1.09 1.36 -14.53
CA PRO A 37 1.69 1.15 -13.21
C PRO A 37 1.50 -0.29 -12.71
N ILE A 38 2.47 -0.77 -11.92
CA ILE A 38 2.41 -2.08 -11.27
C ILE A 38 1.26 -2.09 -10.27
N GLN A 39 0.35 -3.04 -10.42
CA GLN A 39 -0.79 -3.22 -9.52
C GLN A 39 -0.40 -4.08 -8.32
N TYR A 40 -0.75 -3.60 -7.13
CA TYR A 40 -0.58 -4.32 -5.87
C TYR A 40 -1.97 -4.63 -5.29
N PRO A 41 -2.65 -5.69 -5.75
CA PRO A 41 -3.99 -6.03 -5.28
C PRO A 41 -3.97 -6.37 -3.80
N ILE A 42 -5.01 -5.93 -3.09
CA ILE A 42 -5.20 -6.26 -1.67
C ILE A 42 -5.78 -7.68 -1.62
N PRO A 43 -5.17 -8.61 -0.88
CA PRO A 43 -5.71 -9.95 -0.77
C PRO A 43 -7.08 -9.92 -0.10
N GLU A 44 -7.98 -10.76 -0.58
CA GLU A 44 -9.33 -10.83 -0.04
C GLU A 44 -9.33 -11.26 1.43
N ASN A 45 -10.06 -10.52 2.27
CA ASN A 45 -10.23 -10.88 3.66
C ASN A 45 -11.49 -11.75 3.83
N LYS A 46 -11.27 -13.04 4.10
CA LYS A 46 -12.34 -14.03 4.31
C LYS A 46 -13.31 -13.63 5.43
N ALA A 47 -12.84 -12.96 6.48
CA ALA A 47 -13.71 -12.51 7.57
C ALA A 47 -14.67 -11.41 7.11
N ILE A 48 -14.19 -10.46 6.29
CA ILE A 48 -15.02 -9.40 5.72
C ILE A 48 -16.06 -9.98 4.76
N GLN A 49 -15.67 -10.94 3.92
CA GLN A 49 -16.61 -11.64 3.03
C GLN A 49 -17.71 -12.35 3.82
N LYS A 50 -17.34 -13.07 4.89
CA LYS A 50 -18.31 -13.75 5.77
C LYS A 50 -19.28 -12.77 6.44
N TYR A 51 -18.77 -11.65 6.95
CA TYR A 51 -19.60 -10.60 7.53
C TYR A 51 -20.57 -10.01 6.50
N LYS A 52 -20.07 -9.71 5.30
CA LYS A 52 -20.91 -9.18 4.22
C LYS A 52 -22.02 -10.15 3.82
N ALA A 53 -21.70 -11.44 3.67
CA ALA A 53 -22.68 -12.47 3.36
C ALA A 53 -23.73 -12.67 4.46
N ALA A 54 -23.38 -12.43 5.73
CA ALA A 54 -24.32 -12.58 6.85
C ALA A 54 -25.27 -11.37 7.04
N HIS A 55 -24.84 -10.17 6.65
CA HIS A 55 -25.56 -8.92 6.96
C HIS A 55 -26.09 -8.15 5.75
N TYR A 56 -25.63 -8.46 4.54
CA TYR A 56 -25.97 -7.74 3.31
C TYR A 56 -26.43 -8.66 2.17
N ALA A 57 -26.81 -9.91 2.47
CA ALA A 57 -27.34 -10.87 1.50
C ALA A 57 -28.84 -10.66 1.24
#